data_AF-A0A327WZS1-F1
#
_entry.id   AF-A0A327WZS1-F1
#
_cell.length_a   1.000
_cell.length_b   1.000
_cell.length_c   1.000
_cell.angle_alpha   90.00
_cell.angle_beta   90.00
_cell.angle_gamma   90.00
#
_symmetry.space_group_name_H-M   'P 1'
#
loop_
_entity.id
_entity.type
_entity.pdbx_description
1 polymer ?
#
loop_
_entity_poly.entity_id
_entity_poly.type
_entity_poly.pdbx_seq_one_letter_code
_entity_poly.pdbx_strand_id
1 'polypeptide(L)'
;MSLIDLKLIHELYLEAADSHNRLLECCYNWNDSIQELDSNALATLVITHTQAKNLDRGLYVLHQICTDFAAGHLERYEQKHRELFGPDSARAYDPFEELEADFIGDSPYDLPPTIEQYGPLVKLASQFSQIKQMKREGIEGKFKPAPQYLKITNDQGEIIHVPQAYVPAPIWLRHEYERDIEEIQVEYCLDHYNQFYAKVVELIRSYRLTGDYQTCAREILALYKAC
;
A
#
# COMPACT_ATOMS: atom_id res chain seq x y z
N MET A 1 -0.75 9.82 17.21
CA MET A 1 -0.38 8.40 17.11
C MET A 1 -0.69 7.98 15.69
N SER A 2 0.32 7.56 14.92
CA SER A 2 0.14 7.07 13.56
C SER A 2 -0.64 5.75 13.57
N LEU A 3 -1.55 5.61 12.63
CA LEU A 3 -2.39 4.42 12.41
C LEU A 3 -2.06 3.73 11.08
N ILE A 4 -1.57 4.46 10.09
CA ILE A 4 -1.21 3.91 8.77
C ILE A 4 0.26 4.18 8.47
N ASP A 5 0.94 3.16 7.93
CA ASP A 5 2.29 3.27 7.39
C ASP A 5 2.24 2.95 5.89
N LEU A 6 2.33 3.98 5.05
CA LEU A 6 2.23 3.84 3.59
C LEU A 6 3.32 2.94 3.01
N LYS A 7 4.51 2.89 3.63
CA LYS A 7 5.57 2.01 3.16
C LYS A 7 5.15 0.55 3.28
N LEU A 8 4.56 0.18 4.42
CA LEU A 8 4.11 -1.19 4.68
C LEU A 8 2.92 -1.59 3.79
N ILE A 9 1.97 -0.66 3.58
CA ILE A 9 0.87 -0.87 2.63
C ILE A 9 1.41 -1.10 1.21
N HIS A 10 2.40 -0.31 0.80
CA HIS A 10 3.02 -0.45 -0.52
C HIS A 10 3.74 -1.79 -0.67
N GLU A 11 4.48 -2.24 0.34
CA GLU A 11 5.12 -3.58 0.34
C GLU A 11 4.07 -4.71 0.21
N LEU A 12 2.93 -4.60 0.89
CA LEU A 12 1.81 -5.54 0.73
C LEU A 12 1.26 -5.53 -0.70
N TYR A 13 1.14 -4.35 -1.31
CA TYR A 13 0.77 -4.22 -2.72
C TYR A 13 1.77 -4.88 -3.66
N LEU A 14 3.08 -4.67 -3.46
CA LEU A 14 4.12 -5.28 -4.29
C LEU A 14 4.08 -6.82 -4.22
N GLU A 15 3.80 -7.39 -3.06
CA GLU A 15 3.65 -8.84 -2.90
C GLU A 15 2.41 -9.38 -3.62
N ALA A 16 1.28 -8.65 -3.57
CA ALA A 16 0.09 -8.99 -4.33
C ALA A 16 0.33 -8.88 -5.85
N ALA A 17 1.08 -7.86 -6.29
CA ALA A 17 1.45 -7.65 -7.68
C ALA A 17 2.41 -8.73 -8.20
N ASP A 18 3.45 -9.12 -7.44
CA ASP A 18 4.35 -10.23 -7.80
C ASP A 18 3.55 -11.54 -7.97
N SER A 19 2.64 -11.82 -7.03
CA SER A 19 1.79 -13.01 -7.10
C SER A 19 0.87 -13.00 -8.32
N HIS A 20 0.35 -11.83 -8.71
CA HIS A 20 -0.45 -11.65 -9.92
C HIS A 20 0.38 -11.76 -11.21
N ASN A 21 1.60 -11.22 -11.24
CA ASN A 21 2.46 -11.29 -12.42
C ASN A 21 2.90 -12.74 -12.71
N ARG A 22 3.31 -13.49 -11.68
CA ARG A 22 3.63 -14.92 -11.82
C ARG A 22 2.46 -15.73 -12.36
N LEU A 23 1.25 -15.39 -11.94
CA LEU A 23 0.03 -16.01 -12.46
C LEU A 23 -0.16 -15.73 -13.95
N LEU A 24 0.04 -14.49 -14.41
CA LEU A 24 -0.03 -14.15 -15.83
C LEU A 24 1.02 -14.93 -16.64
N GLU A 25 2.26 -15.04 -16.14
CA GLU A 25 3.31 -15.84 -16.78
C GLU A 25 2.91 -17.31 -16.95
N CYS A 26 2.24 -17.90 -15.94
CA CYS A 26 1.67 -19.24 -16.04
C CYS A 26 0.53 -19.33 -17.06
N CYS A 27 -0.37 -18.35 -17.13
CA CYS A 27 -1.52 -18.36 -18.04
C CYS A 27 -1.13 -18.19 -19.52
N TYR A 28 -0.02 -17.52 -19.82
CA TYR A 28 0.45 -17.29 -21.19
C TYR A 28 1.44 -18.34 -21.70
N ASN A 29 1.55 -19.51 -21.03
CA ASN A 29 2.44 -20.61 -21.39
C ASN A 29 3.92 -20.18 -21.56
N TRP A 30 4.37 -19.16 -20.83
CA TRP A 30 5.80 -18.77 -20.89
C TRP A 30 6.72 -19.74 -20.16
N ASN A 31 6.16 -20.61 -19.31
CA ASN A 31 6.85 -21.72 -18.68
C ASN A 31 6.11 -23.04 -18.97
N ASP A 32 6.81 -24.03 -19.52
CA ASP A 32 6.29 -25.38 -19.91
C ASP A 32 5.74 -26.22 -18.73
N SER A 33 5.70 -25.67 -17.52
CA SER A 33 5.30 -26.34 -16.28
C SER A 33 3.99 -25.79 -15.74
N ILE A 34 2.89 -25.96 -16.47
CA ILE A 34 1.57 -25.56 -15.96
C ILE A 34 0.96 -26.75 -15.23
N GLN A 35 1.07 -26.74 -13.90
CA GLN A 35 0.03 -27.34 -13.08
C GLN A 35 -1.27 -26.58 -13.37
N GLU A 36 -2.35 -27.29 -13.68
CA GLU A 36 -3.68 -26.70 -13.82
C GLU A 36 -4.00 -25.86 -12.58
N LEU A 37 -3.99 -24.53 -12.74
CA LEU A 37 -4.40 -23.60 -11.69
C LEU A 37 -5.90 -23.67 -11.54
N ASP A 38 -6.37 -23.95 -10.32
CA ASP A 38 -7.79 -23.90 -10.00
C ASP A 38 -8.35 -22.50 -10.27
N SER A 39 -9.53 -22.43 -10.89
CA SER A 39 -10.23 -21.19 -11.23
C SER A 39 -10.46 -20.30 -10.01
N ASN A 40 -10.70 -20.89 -8.83
CA ASN A 40 -10.88 -20.12 -7.60
C ASN A 40 -9.56 -19.50 -7.11
N ALA A 41 -8.44 -20.19 -7.27
CA ALA A 41 -7.13 -19.67 -6.93
C ALA A 41 -6.76 -18.49 -7.84
N LEU A 42 -7.04 -18.62 -9.15
CA LEU A 42 -6.91 -17.54 -10.14
C LEU A 42 -7.72 -16.31 -9.72
N ALA A 43 -9.02 -16.47 -9.48
CA ALA A 43 -9.90 -15.37 -9.09
C ALA A 43 -9.43 -14.68 -7.80
N THR A 44 -9.00 -15.46 -6.80
CA THR A 44 -8.50 -14.94 -5.52
C THR A 44 -7.28 -14.04 -5.72
N LEU A 45 -6.31 -14.43 -6.55
CA LEU A 45 -5.10 -13.65 -6.81
C LEU A 45 -5.41 -12.32 -7.53
N VAL A 46 -6.31 -12.35 -8.52
CA VAL A 46 -6.73 -11.14 -9.24
C VAL A 46 -7.47 -10.17 -8.32
N ILE A 47 -8.39 -10.68 -7.48
CA ILE A 47 -9.11 -9.88 -6.50
C ILE A 47 -8.14 -9.28 -5.48
N THR A 48 -7.21 -10.08 -4.95
CA THR A 48 -6.21 -9.64 -3.96
C THR A 48 -5.35 -8.51 -4.51
N HIS A 49 -4.83 -8.64 -5.74
CA HIS A 49 -4.05 -7.60 -6.39
C HIS A 49 -4.87 -6.31 -6.60
N THR A 50 -6.13 -6.43 -7.04
CA THR A 50 -7.00 -5.28 -7.26
C THR A 50 -7.29 -4.55 -5.94
N GLN A 51 -7.59 -5.28 -4.87
CA GLN A 51 -7.81 -4.73 -3.54
C GLN A 51 -6.56 -4.04 -3.00
N ALA A 52 -5.38 -4.67 -3.11
CA ALA A 52 -4.13 -4.09 -2.66
C ALA A 52 -3.80 -2.79 -3.41
N LYS A 53 -4.00 -2.79 -4.74
CA LYS A 53 -3.80 -1.61 -5.59
C LYS A 53 -4.74 -0.46 -5.21
N ASN A 54 -6.01 -0.76 -4.95
CA ASN A 54 -6.98 0.26 -4.57
C ASN A 54 -6.66 0.84 -3.19
N LEU A 55 -6.28 -0.01 -2.22
CA LEU A 55 -5.86 0.43 -0.90
C LEU A 55 -4.63 1.34 -0.95
N ASP A 56 -3.56 0.88 -1.60
CA ASP A 56 -2.29 1.61 -1.75
C ASP A 56 -2.53 2.97 -2.41
N ARG A 57 -3.24 2.97 -3.55
CA ARG A 57 -3.55 4.19 -4.29
C ARG A 57 -4.42 5.14 -3.47
N GLY A 58 -5.52 4.68 -2.89
CA GLY A 58 -6.46 5.55 -2.16
C GLY A 58 -5.80 6.19 -0.94
N LEU A 59 -5.04 5.41 -0.16
CA LEU A 59 -4.32 5.95 1.00
C LEU A 59 -3.22 6.95 0.58
N TYR A 60 -2.52 6.70 -0.53
CA TYR A 60 -1.51 7.61 -1.06
C TYR A 60 -2.13 8.91 -1.61
N VAL A 61 -3.23 8.82 -2.37
CA VAL A 61 -3.94 9.99 -2.90
C VAL A 61 -4.46 10.85 -1.76
N LEU A 62 -5.10 10.26 -0.75
CA LEU A 62 -5.55 11.00 0.43
C LEU A 62 -4.40 11.69 1.16
N HIS A 63 -3.26 11.00 1.34
CA HIS A 63 -2.07 11.59 1.95
C HIS A 63 -1.57 12.80 1.14
N GLN A 64 -1.55 12.70 -0.19
CA GLN A 64 -1.14 13.79 -1.07
C GLN A 64 -2.10 14.99 -0.99
N ILE A 65 -3.42 14.74 -1.05
CA ILE A 65 -4.44 15.78 -0.91
C ILE A 65 -4.27 16.50 0.44
N CYS A 66 -4.12 15.75 1.53
CA CYS A 66 -3.96 16.35 2.84
C CYS A 66 -2.65 17.15 2.95
N THR A 67 -1.56 16.68 2.31
CA THR A 67 -0.29 17.41 2.26
C THR A 67 -0.46 18.75 1.55
N ASP A 68 -1.10 18.74 0.38
CA ASP A 68 -1.36 19.95 -0.41
C ASP A 68 -2.26 20.92 0.38
N PHE A 69 -3.33 20.41 0.98
CA PHE A 69 -4.31 21.22 1.71
C PHE A 69 -3.72 21.83 2.99
N ALA A 70 -2.93 21.06 3.74
CA ALA A 70 -2.24 21.54 4.93
C ALA A 70 -1.26 22.70 4.61
N ALA A 71 -0.66 22.67 3.42
CA ALA A 71 0.20 23.71 2.87
C ALA A 71 -0.57 24.86 2.19
N GLY A 72 -1.87 24.71 1.95
CA GLY A 72 -2.71 25.70 1.26
C GLY A 72 -2.62 25.68 -0.27
N HIS A 73 -2.09 24.61 -0.86
CA HIS A 73 -1.97 24.44 -2.31
C HIS A 73 -3.25 23.87 -2.93
N LEU A 74 -4.28 24.71 -3.11
CA LEU A 74 -5.58 24.30 -3.66
C LEU A 74 -5.71 24.45 -5.17
N GLU A 75 -4.79 25.18 -5.81
CA GLU A 75 -4.97 25.71 -7.17
C GLU A 75 -5.22 24.61 -8.19
N ARG A 76 -4.53 23.46 -8.04
CA ARG A 76 -4.68 22.29 -8.91
C ARG A 76 -6.08 21.67 -8.81
N TYR A 77 -6.64 21.62 -7.61
CA TYR A 77 -7.94 21.01 -7.34
C TYR A 77 -9.08 21.91 -7.82
N GLU A 78 -8.96 23.21 -7.57
CA GLU A 78 -9.88 24.22 -8.11
C GLU A 78 -9.88 24.23 -9.65
N GLN A 79 -8.70 24.11 -10.27
CA GLN A 79 -8.59 24.02 -11.72
C GLN A 79 -9.30 22.76 -12.24
N LYS A 80 -9.02 21.59 -11.67
CA LYS A 80 -9.67 20.33 -12.05
C LYS A 80 -11.19 20.41 -11.89
N HIS A 81 -11.68 21.03 -10.80
CA HIS A 81 -13.11 21.26 -10.60
C HIS A 81 -13.70 22.17 -11.69
N ARG A 82 -13.05 23.29 -12.03
CA ARG A 82 -13.48 24.16 -13.14
C ARG A 82 -13.50 23.45 -14.49
N GLU A 83 -12.53 22.57 -14.75
CA GLU A 83 -12.48 21.78 -15.99
C GLU A 83 -13.64 20.77 -16.08
N LEU A 84 -14.02 20.15 -14.95
CA LEU A 84 -15.09 19.15 -14.91
C LEU A 84 -16.50 19.75 -14.98
N PHE A 85 -16.73 20.87 -14.29
CA PHE A 85 -18.08 21.45 -14.17
C PHE A 85 -18.30 22.72 -15.02
N GLY A 86 -17.22 23.29 -15.58
CA GLY A 86 -17.25 24.53 -16.35
C GLY A 86 -17.16 25.80 -15.48
N PRO A 87 -16.78 26.95 -16.08
CA PRO A 87 -16.62 28.22 -15.36
C PRO A 87 -17.96 28.80 -14.87
N ASP A 88 -19.07 28.45 -15.52
CA ASP A 88 -20.41 28.93 -15.20
C ASP A 88 -21.19 27.95 -14.28
N SER A 89 -20.52 26.95 -13.72
CA SER A 89 -21.14 26.03 -12.77
C SER A 89 -21.60 26.77 -11.51
N ALA A 90 -22.84 26.53 -11.11
CA ALA A 90 -23.34 26.98 -9.82
C ALA A 90 -22.73 26.20 -8.64
N ARG A 91 -22.04 25.08 -8.91
CA ARG A 91 -21.35 24.30 -7.87
C ARG A 91 -20.05 25.00 -7.52
N ALA A 92 -19.96 25.50 -6.29
CA ALA A 92 -18.70 25.98 -5.74
C ALA A 92 -17.77 24.80 -5.44
N TYR A 93 -16.46 25.02 -5.58
CA TYR A 93 -15.46 24.05 -5.15
C TYR A 93 -15.56 23.90 -3.62
N ASP A 94 -15.71 22.66 -3.15
CA ASP A 94 -15.66 22.30 -1.73
C ASP A 94 -14.45 21.40 -1.48
N PRO A 95 -13.41 21.85 -0.74
CA PRO A 95 -12.26 21.02 -0.42
C PRO A 95 -12.65 19.77 0.39
N PHE A 96 -13.72 19.80 1.19
CA PHE A 96 -14.14 18.61 1.91
C PHE A 96 -14.70 17.52 0.99
N GLU A 97 -15.28 17.88 -0.17
CA GLU A 97 -15.69 16.87 -1.16
C GLU A 97 -14.46 16.13 -1.73
N GLU A 98 -13.32 16.81 -1.92
CA GLU A 98 -12.08 16.15 -2.37
C GLU A 98 -11.50 15.23 -1.28
N LEU A 99 -11.59 15.61 0.00
CA LEU A 99 -11.17 14.76 1.12
C LEU A 99 -12.07 13.51 1.28
N GLU A 100 -13.34 13.61 0.89
CA GLU A 100 -14.32 12.51 0.94
C GLU A 100 -14.36 11.64 -0.31
N ALA A 101 -13.72 12.08 -1.39
CA ALA A 101 -13.87 11.49 -2.73
C ALA A 101 -13.56 9.98 -2.73
N ASP A 102 -12.54 9.55 -2.00
CA ASP A 102 -12.13 8.15 -1.91
C ASP A 102 -12.94 7.34 -0.88
N PHE A 103 -13.95 7.90 -0.21
CA PHE A 103 -14.73 7.25 0.84
C PHE A 103 -16.22 7.05 0.51
N ILE A 104 -16.82 7.95 -0.27
CA ILE A 104 -18.30 8.07 -0.40
C ILE A 104 -18.75 8.04 -1.89
N GLY A 105 -17.87 7.67 -2.82
CA GLY A 105 -18.09 7.81 -4.26
C GLY A 105 -18.96 6.75 -4.95
N ASP A 106 -19.52 5.77 -4.22
CA ASP A 106 -20.15 4.54 -4.76
C ASP A 106 -19.27 3.82 -5.80
N SER A 107 -17.98 4.11 -5.81
CA SER A 107 -17.05 3.60 -6.80
C SER A 107 -16.40 2.32 -6.28
N PRO A 108 -16.18 1.31 -7.14
CA PRO A 108 -15.50 0.08 -6.74
C PRO A 108 -14.01 0.30 -6.37
N TYR A 109 -13.50 1.51 -6.58
CA TYR A 109 -12.14 1.91 -6.24
C TYR A 109 -12.03 2.65 -4.91
N ASP A 110 -13.17 2.90 -4.25
CA ASP A 110 -13.21 3.64 -3.00
C ASP A 110 -12.65 2.79 -1.85
N LEU A 111 -12.11 3.48 -0.85
CA LEU A 111 -11.65 2.88 0.38
C LEU A 111 -12.85 2.29 1.13
N PRO A 112 -12.83 0.99 1.47
CA PRO A 112 -13.94 0.35 2.15
C PRO A 112 -14.06 0.87 3.60
N PRO A 113 -15.29 1.08 4.12
CA PRO A 113 -15.50 1.37 5.54
C PRO A 113 -14.83 0.41 6.53
N THR A 114 -14.66 -0.86 6.14
CA THR A 114 -13.93 -1.84 6.96
C THR A 114 -12.96 -2.67 6.10
N ILE A 115 -11.78 -2.96 6.65
CA ILE A 115 -10.74 -3.70 5.93
C ILE A 115 -11.16 -5.14 5.60
N GLU A 116 -12.09 -5.71 6.36
CA GLU A 116 -12.64 -7.05 6.14
C GLU A 116 -13.38 -7.16 4.80
N GLN A 117 -13.83 -6.04 4.21
CA GLN A 117 -14.36 -6.02 2.84
C GLN A 117 -13.27 -6.38 1.81
N TYR A 118 -12.00 -6.20 2.16
CA TYR A 118 -10.83 -6.71 1.43
C TYR A 118 -10.36 -8.06 1.98
N GLY A 119 -11.27 -9.00 2.22
CA GLY A 119 -10.98 -10.31 2.83
C GLY A 119 -9.78 -11.08 2.24
N PRO A 120 -9.65 -11.23 0.91
CA PRO A 120 -8.47 -11.84 0.28
C PRO A 120 -7.16 -11.12 0.61
N LEU A 121 -7.16 -9.78 0.63
CA LEU A 121 -6.00 -8.97 1.02
C LEU A 121 -5.66 -9.13 2.51
N VAL A 122 -6.65 -9.13 3.39
CA VAL A 122 -6.45 -9.38 4.83
C VAL A 122 -5.80 -10.76 5.03
N LYS A 123 -6.24 -11.76 4.28
CA LYS A 123 -5.63 -13.09 4.31
C LYS A 123 -4.17 -13.05 3.84
N LEU A 124 -3.87 -12.35 2.74
CA LEU A 124 -2.49 -12.17 2.26
C LEU A 124 -1.61 -11.52 3.34
N ALA A 125 -2.07 -10.43 3.95
CA ALA A 125 -1.35 -9.74 5.01
C ALA A 125 -1.06 -10.70 6.18
N SER A 126 -2.07 -11.41 6.69
CA SER A 126 -1.90 -12.36 7.81
C SER A 126 -0.96 -13.54 7.54
N GLN A 127 -0.62 -13.79 6.28
CA GLN A 127 0.25 -14.90 5.84
C GLN A 127 1.56 -14.40 5.22
N PHE A 128 1.87 -13.10 5.34
CA PHE A 128 2.94 -12.46 4.59
C PHE A 128 4.32 -13.09 4.87
N SER A 129 4.73 -13.24 6.13
CA SER A 129 6.05 -13.84 6.46
C SER A 129 6.11 -15.30 6.06
N GLN A 130 5.00 -16.04 6.21
CA GLN A 130 4.92 -17.43 5.77
C GLN A 130 5.14 -17.55 4.25
N ILE A 131 4.50 -16.68 3.45
CA ILE A 131 4.66 -16.66 2.00
C ILE A 131 6.09 -16.29 1.62
N LYS A 132 6.68 -15.29 2.27
CA LYS A 132 8.09 -14.91 2.06
C LYS A 132 9.03 -16.06 2.38
N GLN A 133 8.81 -16.76 3.50
CA GLN A 133 9.58 -17.94 3.89
C GLN A 133 9.45 -19.06 2.85
N MET A 134 8.23 -19.39 2.41
CA MET A 134 8.00 -20.41 1.39
C MET A 134 8.65 -20.05 0.05
N LYS A 135 8.67 -18.76 -0.33
CA LYS A 135 9.39 -18.31 -1.53
C LYS A 135 10.89 -18.53 -1.39
N ARG A 136 11.48 -18.25 -0.22
CA ARG A 136 12.90 -18.52 0.05
C ARG A 136 13.22 -20.01 -0.08
N GLU A 137 12.52 -20.85 0.68
CA GLU A 137 12.75 -22.30 0.71
C GLU A 137 12.43 -22.97 -0.65
N GLY A 138 11.38 -22.51 -1.32
CA GLY A 138 10.95 -23.04 -2.62
C GLY A 138 11.90 -22.68 -3.78
N ILE A 139 12.54 -21.50 -3.72
CA ILE A 139 13.62 -21.12 -4.65
C ILE A 139 14.84 -22.02 -4.42
N GLU A 140 15.20 -22.28 -3.16
CA GLU A 140 16.32 -23.16 -2.81
C GLU A 140 16.08 -24.63 -3.21
N GLY A 141 14.83 -25.09 -3.21
CA GLY A 141 14.47 -26.47 -3.53
C GLY A 141 14.32 -26.80 -5.03
N LYS A 142 13.94 -25.83 -5.88
CA LYS A 142 13.67 -26.06 -7.32
C LYS A 142 14.71 -25.44 -8.26
N PHE A 143 15.45 -24.44 -7.80
CA PHE A 143 16.51 -23.79 -8.56
C PHE A 143 17.80 -23.85 -7.74
N LYS A 144 18.97 -23.73 -8.38
CA LYS A 144 20.18 -23.45 -7.59
C LYS A 144 19.88 -22.20 -6.76
N PRO A 145 20.14 -22.21 -5.43
CA PRO A 145 19.83 -21.07 -4.58
C PRO A 145 20.38 -19.82 -5.27
N ALA A 146 19.48 -18.88 -5.56
CA ALA A 146 19.92 -17.61 -6.12
C ALA A 146 20.96 -17.04 -5.14
N PRO A 147 22.15 -16.62 -5.61
CA PRO A 147 23.15 -16.08 -4.72
C PRO A 147 22.52 -14.98 -3.88
N GLN A 148 22.56 -15.12 -2.56
CA GLN A 148 21.97 -14.15 -1.66
C GLN A 148 22.95 -12.99 -1.53
N TYR A 149 22.46 -11.76 -1.67
CA TYR A 149 23.26 -10.55 -1.57
C TYR A 149 22.70 -9.65 -0.47
N LEU A 150 23.61 -9.03 0.28
CA LEU A 150 23.30 -7.93 1.17
C LEU A 150 23.49 -6.61 0.42
N LYS A 151 22.49 -5.72 0.44
CA LYS A 151 22.66 -4.34 -0.02
C LYS A 151 23.31 -3.53 1.11
N ILE A 152 24.48 -2.97 0.85
CA ILE A 152 25.21 -2.14 1.81
C ILE A 152 25.49 -0.80 1.13
N THR A 153 25.36 0.29 1.88
CA THR A 153 25.82 1.61 1.40
C THR A 153 27.29 1.78 1.78
N ASN A 154 28.16 2.04 0.80
CA ASN A 154 29.57 2.30 1.06
C ASN A 154 29.79 3.72 1.62
N ASP A 155 31.03 4.04 2.00
CA ASP A 155 31.40 5.36 2.56
C ASP A 155 31.16 6.54 1.60
N GLN A 156 30.88 6.26 0.32
CA GLN A 156 30.60 7.24 -0.73
C GLN A 156 29.09 7.42 -0.98
N GLY A 157 28.24 6.69 -0.23
CA GLY A 157 26.79 6.73 -0.39
C GLY A 157 26.25 5.82 -1.51
N GLU A 158 27.09 4.99 -2.12
CA GLU A 158 26.68 4.08 -3.20
C GLU A 158 26.17 2.74 -2.65
N ILE A 159 25.12 2.21 -3.27
CA ILE A 159 24.57 0.89 -2.93
C ILE A 159 25.42 -0.19 -3.63
N ILE A 160 26.09 -1.02 -2.82
CA ILE A 160 26.82 -2.20 -3.28
C ILE A 160 26.11 -3.49 -2.87
N HIS A 161 26.20 -4.51 -3.72
CA HIS A 161 25.64 -5.84 -3.46
C HIS A 161 26.75 -6.81 -3.05
N VAL A 162 26.78 -7.19 -1.77
CA VAL A 162 27.80 -8.08 -1.23
C VAL A 162 27.26 -9.51 -1.15
N PRO A 163 27.87 -10.49 -1.83
CA PRO A 163 27.42 -11.87 -1.73
C PRO A 163 27.57 -12.39 -0.31
N GLN A 164 26.61 -13.20 0.16
CA GLN A 164 26.55 -13.75 1.52
C GLN A 164 27.88 -14.37 1.98
N ALA A 165 28.60 -15.07 1.09
CA ALA A 165 29.88 -15.70 1.39
C ALA A 165 30.97 -14.72 1.88
N TYR A 166 30.82 -13.43 1.61
CA TYR A 166 31.74 -12.36 2.01
C TYR A 166 31.21 -11.50 3.16
N VAL A 167 29.98 -11.75 3.62
CA VAL A 167 29.37 -11.01 4.74
C VAL A 167 29.71 -11.72 6.05
N PRO A 168 30.30 -11.02 7.05
CA PRO A 168 30.48 -11.58 8.38
C PRO A 168 29.18 -12.10 8.97
N ALA A 169 29.18 -13.32 9.53
CA ALA A 169 27.98 -13.96 10.06
C ALA A 169 27.13 -13.09 11.02
N PRO A 170 27.71 -12.29 11.94
CA PRO A 170 26.91 -11.42 12.80
C PRO A 170 26.14 -10.32 12.04
N ILE A 171 26.72 -9.80 10.95
CA ILE A 171 26.08 -8.78 10.10
C ILE A 171 24.95 -9.43 9.29
N TRP A 172 25.19 -10.63 8.77
CA TRP A 172 24.19 -11.40 8.05
C TRP A 172 22.97 -11.72 8.95
N LEU A 173 23.22 -12.26 10.14
CA LEU A 173 22.17 -12.58 11.12
C LEU A 173 21.35 -11.34 11.48
N ARG A 174 22.01 -10.20 11.72
CA ARG A 174 21.30 -8.95 12.00
C ARG A 174 20.37 -8.53 10.87
N HIS A 175 20.84 -8.62 9.62
CA HIS A 175 20.01 -8.32 8.46
C HIS A 175 18.82 -9.28 8.34
N GLU A 176 19.02 -10.57 8.62
CA GLU A 176 17.90 -11.53 8.66
C GLU A 176 16.88 -11.15 9.73
N TYR A 177 17.33 -10.81 10.94
CA TYR A 177 16.43 -10.34 12.00
C TYR A 177 15.68 -9.05 11.62
N GLU A 178 16.37 -8.07 11.04
CA GLU A 178 15.75 -6.81 10.60
C GLU A 178 14.69 -7.07 9.52
N ARG A 179 14.98 -7.95 8.56
CA ARG A 179 14.02 -8.38 7.54
C ARG A 179 12.82 -9.10 8.14
N ASP A 180 13.03 -10.03 9.07
CA ASP A 180 11.94 -10.77 9.72
C ASP A 180 11.03 -9.81 10.51
N ILE A 181 11.60 -8.78 11.14
CA ILE A 181 10.83 -7.71 11.79
C ILE A 181 10.00 -6.92 10.75
N GLU A 182 10.58 -6.56 9.60
CA GLU A 182 9.85 -5.87 8.54
C GLU A 182 8.70 -6.72 7.99
N GLU A 183 8.90 -8.03 7.81
CA GLU A 183 7.87 -8.96 7.35
C GLU A 183 6.71 -9.03 8.37
N ILE A 184 7.01 -9.12 9.66
CA ILE A 184 6.02 -9.06 10.74
C ILE A 184 5.27 -7.73 10.73
N GLN A 185 5.96 -6.61 10.49
CA GLN A 185 5.30 -5.30 10.43
C GLN A 185 4.28 -5.22 9.28
N VAL A 186 4.57 -5.85 8.13
CA VAL A 186 3.60 -5.94 7.02
C VAL A 186 2.41 -6.83 7.40
N GLU A 187 2.60 -7.90 8.16
CA GLU A 187 1.48 -8.75 8.61
C GLU A 187 0.42 -7.98 9.40
N TYR A 188 0.87 -7.04 10.23
CA TYR A 188 0.01 -6.24 11.10
C TYR A 188 -0.30 -4.84 10.53
N CYS A 189 0.09 -4.53 9.28
CA CYS A 189 -0.07 -3.18 8.73
C CYS A 189 -1.52 -2.72 8.55
N LEU A 190 -2.47 -3.67 8.58
CA LEU A 190 -3.90 -3.43 8.39
C LEU A 190 -4.69 -3.33 9.70
N ASP A 191 -4.11 -3.68 10.85
CA ASP A 191 -4.81 -3.78 12.14
C ASP A 191 -5.51 -2.48 12.57
N HIS A 192 -4.92 -1.35 12.18
CA HIS A 192 -5.39 -0.02 12.56
C HIS A 192 -6.24 0.67 11.47
N TYR A 193 -6.48 0.01 10.34
CA TYR A 193 -7.22 0.60 9.22
C TYR A 193 -8.63 1.04 9.60
N ASN A 194 -9.40 0.19 10.29
CA ASN A 194 -10.77 0.51 10.67
C ASN A 194 -10.82 1.74 11.60
N GLN A 195 -9.85 1.87 12.51
CA GLN A 195 -9.71 3.04 13.37
C GLN A 195 -9.30 4.29 12.58
N PHE A 196 -8.38 4.13 11.62
CA PHE A 196 -7.97 5.20 10.72
C PHE A 196 -9.16 5.75 9.94
N TYR A 197 -9.90 4.87 9.27
CA TYR A 197 -11.09 5.22 8.48
C TYR A 197 -12.10 6.02 9.32
N ALA A 198 -12.47 5.48 10.49
CA ALA A 198 -13.45 6.11 11.37
C ALA A 198 -13.01 7.51 11.80
N LYS A 199 -11.72 7.68 12.15
CA LYS A 199 -11.18 8.99 12.55
C LYS A 199 -11.15 9.97 11.39
N VAL A 200 -10.75 9.56 10.18
CA VAL A 200 -10.73 10.46 9.02
C VAL A 200 -12.14 10.98 8.73
N VAL A 201 -13.13 10.09 8.69
CA VAL A 201 -14.53 10.48 8.46
C VAL A 201 -15.07 11.39 9.57
N GLU A 202 -14.71 11.12 10.83
CA GLU A 202 -15.06 11.98 11.97
C GLU A 202 -14.46 13.38 11.83
N LEU A 203 -13.16 13.47 11.51
CA LEU A 203 -12.45 14.74 11.32
C LEU A 203 -13.09 15.57 10.22
N ILE A 204 -13.32 14.97 9.05
CA ILE A 204 -13.96 15.65 7.92
C ILE A 204 -15.33 16.21 8.33
N ARG A 205 -16.17 15.40 8.98
CA ARG A 205 -17.51 15.84 9.43
C ARG A 205 -17.45 16.98 10.43
N SER A 206 -16.51 16.92 11.38
CA SER A 206 -16.36 17.92 12.44
C SER A 206 -15.86 19.26 11.87
N TYR A 207 -14.79 19.22 11.08
CA TYR A 207 -14.18 20.43 10.52
C TYR A 207 -15.03 21.07 9.43
N ARG A 208 -15.84 20.30 8.69
CA ARG A 208 -16.81 20.85 7.72
C ARG A 208 -17.78 21.84 8.35
N LEU A 209 -18.15 21.68 9.63
CA LEU A 209 -19.01 22.64 10.34
C LEU A 209 -18.36 24.01 10.56
N THR A 210 -17.03 24.03 10.62
CA THR A 210 -16.23 25.25 10.85
C THR A 210 -15.63 25.82 9.57
N GLY A 211 -15.56 25.05 8.49
CA GLY A 211 -14.93 25.41 7.23
C GLY A 211 -13.39 25.29 7.23
N ASP A 212 -12.78 24.82 8.32
CA ASP A 212 -11.31 24.74 8.45
C ASP A 212 -10.74 23.43 7.90
N TYR A 213 -10.66 23.33 6.56
CA TYR A 213 -10.09 22.18 5.86
C TYR A 213 -8.59 22.01 6.09
N GLN A 214 -7.85 23.09 6.38
CA GLN A 214 -6.40 23.03 6.58
C GLN A 214 -6.04 22.31 7.87
N THR A 215 -6.74 22.64 8.97
CA THR A 215 -6.55 21.94 10.24
C THR A 215 -7.01 20.48 10.12
N CYS A 216 -8.14 20.23 9.46
CA CYS A 216 -8.60 18.87 9.16
C CYS A 216 -7.51 18.04 8.45
N ALA A 217 -6.92 18.59 7.39
CA ALA A 217 -5.87 17.92 6.62
C ALA A 217 -4.62 17.62 7.47
N ARG A 218 -4.18 18.55 8.32
CA ARG A 218 -3.06 18.33 9.24
C ARG A 218 -3.34 17.22 10.25
N GLU A 219 -4.55 17.17 10.79
CA GLU A 219 -4.92 16.11 11.73
C GLU A 219 -5.04 14.75 11.06
N ILE A 220 -5.53 14.68 9.82
CA ILE A 220 -5.50 13.44 9.02
C ILE A 220 -4.06 13.01 8.74
N LEU A 221 -3.16 13.92 8.34
CA LEU A 221 -1.74 13.61 8.13
C LEU A 221 -1.07 13.05 9.39
N ALA A 222 -1.45 13.53 10.57
CA ALA A 222 -0.91 13.03 11.84
C ALA A 222 -1.32 11.56 12.15
N LEU A 223 -2.29 11.01 11.41
CA LEU A 223 -2.65 9.59 11.44
C LEU A 223 -1.74 8.74 10.55
N TYR A 224 -0.94 9.34 9.68
CA TYR A 224 0.10 8.63 8.93
C TYR A 224 1.40 8.60 9.73
N LYS A 225 2.18 7.54 9.55
CA LYS A 225 3.55 7.49 10.04
C LYS A 225 4.40 8.40 9.16
N ALA A 226 5.23 9.25 9.78
CA ALA A 226 6.13 10.13 9.04
C ALA A 226 7.02 9.30 8.10
N CYS A 227 6.98 9.63 6.81
CA CYS A 227 7.84 9.06 5.78
C CYS A 227 9.29 9.50 5.96
#